data_AF-A0A1Q7PDP9-F1
#
_entry.id   AF-A0A1Q7PDP9-F1
#
_cell.length_a   1.000
_cell.length_b   1.000
_cell.length_c   1.000
_cell.angle_alpha   90.00
_cell.angle_beta   90.00
_cell.angle_gamma   90.00
#
_symmetry.space_group_name_H-M   'P 1'
#
loop_
_entity.id
_entity.type
_entity.pdbx_description
1 polymer ?
#
loop_
_entity_poly.entity_id
_entity_poly.type
_entity_poly.pdbx_seq_one_letter_code
_entity_poly.pdbx_strand_id
1 'polypeptide(L)'
;MTLRRIVITVCPREPGSVALPIARGGRSVRLTAAAILRHLRDLVAERGLDERVRFREGCAGGCSGPGPNVSVEIFPMTRPGEREDHVAVDWKTYVYSLASLDCLAAVIEENLGRTRR
;
A
#
# COMPACT_ATOMS: atom_id res chain seq x y z
N MET A 1 -5.30 10.70 -18.51
CA MET A 1 -4.97 9.53 -17.67
C MET A 1 -6.09 9.36 -16.65
N THR A 2 -6.63 8.15 -16.51
CA THR A 2 -7.74 7.84 -15.60
C THR A 2 -7.30 7.96 -14.15
N LEU A 3 -8.12 8.59 -13.31
CA LEU A 3 -7.92 8.60 -11.86
C LEU A 3 -7.97 7.15 -11.34
N ARG A 4 -7.13 6.84 -10.36
CA ARG A 4 -7.00 5.49 -9.80
C ARG A 4 -7.34 5.51 -8.32
N ARG A 5 -8.02 4.46 -7.88
CA ARG A 5 -8.15 4.08 -6.47
C ARG A 5 -7.36 2.78 -6.26
N ILE A 6 -6.77 2.61 -5.09
CA ILE A 6 -6.03 1.41 -4.74
C ILE A 6 -6.57 0.79 -3.47
N VAL A 7 -6.46 -0.54 -3.36
CA VAL A 7 -6.72 -1.30 -2.14
C VAL A 7 -5.41 -1.93 -1.71
N ILE A 8 -4.92 -1.53 -0.54
CA ILE A 8 -3.72 -2.09 0.06
C ILE A 8 -4.13 -3.21 1.02
N THR A 9 -3.65 -4.41 0.76
CA THR A 9 -3.86 -5.59 1.61
C THR A 9 -2.60 -5.89 2.41
N VAL A 10 -2.77 -5.95 3.74
CA VAL A 10 -1.71 -6.33 4.69
C VAL A 10 -2.30 -7.32 5.69
N CYS A 11 -1.56 -8.35 6.08
CA CYS A 11 -1.97 -9.24 7.16
C CYS A 11 -1.35 -8.76 8.48
N PRO A 12 -2.09 -8.16 9.43
CA PRO A 12 -1.49 -7.61 10.64
C PRO A 12 -0.80 -8.66 11.53
N ARG A 13 -1.19 -9.92 11.36
CA ARG A 13 -0.69 -11.09 12.09
C ARG A 13 0.47 -11.79 11.39
N GLU A 14 0.90 -11.31 10.23
CA GLU A 14 2.05 -11.89 9.54
C GLU A 14 3.32 -11.71 10.38
N PRO A 15 4.07 -12.79 10.65
CA PRO A 15 5.29 -12.71 11.43
C PRO A 15 6.41 -12.01 10.65
N GLY A 16 7.44 -11.59 11.38
CA GLY A 16 8.62 -10.95 10.80
C GLY A 16 8.58 -9.42 10.87
N SER A 17 9.63 -8.83 10.32
CA SER A 17 9.79 -7.38 10.30
C SER A 17 10.74 -6.98 9.18
N VAL A 18 10.53 -5.79 8.63
CA VAL A 18 11.42 -5.17 7.65
C VAL A 18 12.00 -3.89 8.20
N ALA A 19 13.23 -3.52 7.81
CA ALA A 19 13.83 -2.24 8.16
C ALA A 19 13.80 -1.31 6.94
N LEU A 20 12.99 -0.26 6.98
CA LEU A 20 12.96 0.79 5.96
C LEU A 20 12.44 2.11 6.54
N PRO A 21 12.74 3.26 5.91
CA PRO A 21 12.16 4.54 6.31
C PRO A 21 10.64 4.57 6.08
N ILE A 22 9.90 5.30 6.91
CA ILE A 22 8.46 5.52 6.67
C ILE A 22 8.25 6.45 5.46
N ALA A 23 9.01 7.55 5.40
CA ALA A 23 8.99 8.52 4.32
C ALA A 23 10.39 8.72 3.72
N ARG A 24 10.45 9.24 2.48
CA ARG A 24 11.70 9.43 1.74
C ARG A 24 12.68 10.32 2.52
N GLY A 25 13.93 9.89 2.62
CA GLY A 25 14.98 10.58 3.37
C GLY A 25 14.88 10.43 4.90
N GLY A 26 13.89 9.69 5.41
CA GLY A 26 13.77 9.39 6.84
C GLY A 26 14.77 8.33 7.30
N ARG A 27 14.87 8.14 8.62
CA ARG A 27 15.66 7.06 9.22
C ARG A 27 14.94 5.73 9.07
N SER A 28 15.68 4.68 8.74
CA SER A 28 15.15 3.31 8.73
C SER A 28 14.67 2.89 10.12
N VAL A 29 13.47 2.32 10.17
CA VAL A 29 12.85 1.77 11.37
C VAL A 29 12.42 0.34 11.11
N ARG A 30 12.43 -0.49 12.15
CA ARG A 30 11.96 -1.87 12.06
C ARG A 30 10.43 -1.87 12.14
N LEU A 31 9.78 -2.40 11.12
CA LEU A 31 8.33 -2.41 10.97
C LEU A 31 7.81 -3.85 10.89
N THR A 32 6.90 -4.18 11.80
CA THR A 32 6.04 -5.37 11.71
C THR A 32 4.88 -5.12 10.75
N ALA A 33 4.12 -6.16 10.40
CA ALA A 33 2.95 -6.02 9.54
C ALA A 33 1.91 -5.03 10.11
N ALA A 34 1.66 -5.10 11.42
CA ALA A 34 0.79 -4.16 12.11
C ALA A 34 1.32 -2.71 12.08
N ALA A 35 2.64 -2.52 12.25
CA ALA A 35 3.25 -1.20 12.17
C ALA A 35 3.19 -0.63 10.74
N ILE A 36 3.39 -1.47 9.71
CA ILE A 36 3.22 -1.10 8.30
C ILE A 36 1.79 -0.62 8.05
N LEU A 37 0.78 -1.39 8.46
CA LEU A 37 -0.62 -1.02 8.25
C LEU A 37 -0.94 0.33 8.92
N ARG A 38 -0.48 0.53 10.16
CA ARG A 38 -0.67 1.80 10.88
C ARG A 38 -0.02 2.97 10.12
N HIS A 39 1.27 2.87 9.81
CA HIS A 39 1.98 3.97 9.15
C HIS A 39 1.45 4.26 7.74
N LEU A 40 0.98 3.25 7.00
CA LEU A 40 0.32 3.50 5.72
C LEU A 40 -1.01 4.25 5.90
N ARG A 41 -1.80 3.93 6.93
CA ARG A 41 -3.03 4.68 7.25
C ARG A 41 -2.72 6.12 7.62
N ASP A 42 -1.71 6.34 8.46
CA ASP A 42 -1.26 7.68 8.86
C ASP A 42 -0.83 8.48 7.61
N LEU A 43 -0.02 7.90 6.73
CA LEU A 43 0.41 8.53 5.48
C LEU A 43 -0.76 8.86 4.54
N VAL A 44 -1.80 8.02 4.49
CA VAL A 44 -3.00 8.29 3.69
C VAL A 44 -3.77 9.47 4.26
N ALA A 45 -4.01 9.49 5.58
CA ALA A 45 -4.73 10.56 6.26
C ALA A 45 -3.98 11.90 6.17
N GLU A 46 -2.67 11.91 6.45
CA GLU A 46 -1.82 13.10 6.36
C GLU A 46 -1.80 13.72 4.96
N ARG A 47 -1.98 12.90 3.91
CA ARG A 47 -1.96 13.34 2.51
C ARG A 47 -3.37 13.56 1.93
N GLY A 48 -4.43 13.36 2.72
CA GLY A 48 -5.82 13.48 2.27
C GLY A 48 -6.19 12.50 1.15
N LEU A 49 -5.69 11.27 1.21
CA LEU A 49 -5.86 10.24 0.17
C LEU A 49 -6.97 9.23 0.49
N ASP A 50 -7.78 9.45 1.52
CA ASP A 50 -8.77 8.50 2.03
C ASP A 50 -9.83 8.07 1.00
N GLU A 51 -10.16 8.95 0.05
CA GLU A 51 -11.09 8.63 -1.04
C GLU A 51 -10.48 7.68 -2.08
N ARG A 52 -9.15 7.65 -2.18
CA ARG A 52 -8.39 6.93 -3.22
C ARG A 52 -7.67 5.69 -2.70
N VAL A 53 -7.42 5.60 -1.39
CA VAL A 53 -6.68 4.49 -0.79
C VAL A 53 -7.55 3.81 0.26
N ARG A 54 -7.86 2.54 0.04
CA ARG A 54 -8.54 1.70 1.03
C ARG A 54 -7.59 0.63 1.55
N PHE A 55 -7.87 0.17 2.77
CA PHE A 55 -7.11 -0.89 3.42
C PHE A 55 -7.97 -2.13 3.62
N ARG A 56 -7.39 -3.30 3.39
CA ARG A 56 -7.99 -4.60 3.69
C ARG A 56 -7.03 -5.43 4.52
N GLU A 57 -7.55 -6.15 5.50
CA GLU A 57 -6.78 -7.16 6.23
C GLU A 57 -6.89 -8.52 5.52
N GLY A 58 -5.75 -9.14 5.18
CA GLY A 58 -5.71 -10.44 4.51
C GLY A 58 -4.27 -10.88 4.16
N CYS A 59 -4.05 -12.18 3.91
CA CYS A 59 -2.73 -12.66 3.44
C CYS A 59 -2.50 -12.13 2.02
N ALA A 60 -1.39 -11.41 1.83
CA ALA A 60 -0.95 -10.90 0.53
C ALA A 60 -0.31 -11.98 -0.36
N GLY A 61 -0.29 -13.25 0.09
CA GLY A 61 0.54 -14.32 -0.47
C GLY A 61 1.95 -14.30 0.13
N GLY A 62 2.76 -15.32 -0.15
CA GLY A 62 4.13 -15.39 0.38
C GLY A 62 4.20 -15.63 1.90
N CYS A 63 3.15 -16.22 2.49
CA CYS A 63 3.09 -16.46 3.93
C CYS A 63 4.09 -17.57 4.40
N SER A 64 4.92 -18.14 3.50
CA SER A 64 5.91 -19.21 3.77
C SER A 64 7.36 -18.73 4.02
N GLY A 65 7.62 -17.42 3.95
CA GLY A 65 8.96 -16.85 4.06
C GLY A 65 8.98 -15.54 4.85
N PRO A 66 10.03 -14.71 4.69
CA PRO A 66 10.24 -13.54 5.54
C PRO A 66 9.30 -12.38 5.19
N GLY A 67 8.11 -12.35 5.80
CA GLY A 67 7.23 -11.18 5.79
C GLY A 67 7.83 -9.97 6.55
N PRO A 68 7.12 -8.83 6.58
CA PRO A 68 5.72 -8.66 6.13
C PRO A 68 5.57 -8.39 4.63
N ASN A 69 4.49 -8.91 4.06
CA ASN A 69 4.14 -8.73 2.65
C ASN A 69 2.99 -7.74 2.47
N VAL A 70 3.00 -7.03 1.35
CA VAL A 70 1.96 -6.04 1.01
C VAL A 70 1.49 -6.29 -0.41
N SER A 71 0.17 -6.39 -0.61
CA SER A 71 -0.44 -6.43 -1.95
C SER A 71 -1.19 -5.14 -2.22
N VAL A 72 -1.10 -4.63 -3.44
CA VAL A 72 -1.80 -3.44 -3.90
C VAL A 72 -2.60 -3.80 -5.14
N GLU A 73 -3.91 -3.72 -5.03
CA GLU A 73 -4.83 -3.85 -6.16
C GLU A 73 -5.22 -2.45 -6.65
N ILE A 74 -5.18 -2.23 -7.96
CA ILE A 74 -5.43 -0.92 -8.59
C ILE A 74 -6.73 -1.01 -9.37
N PHE A 75 -7.62 -0.06 -9.13
CA PHE A 75 -8.93 0.03 -9.77
C PHE A 75 -9.11 1.40 -10.43
N PRO A 76 -9.92 1.49 -11.48
CA PRO A 76 -10.35 2.79 -11.99
C PRO A 76 -11.18 3.53 -10.93
N MET A 77 -10.99 4.84 -10.81
CA MET A 77 -11.96 5.71 -10.15
C MET A 77 -13.17 5.89 -11.05
N THR A 78 -14.36 5.68 -10.51
CA THR A 78 -15.62 6.00 -11.15
C THR A 78 -15.99 7.46 -10.89
N ARG A 79 -16.88 8.03 -11.72
CA ARG A 79 -17.36 9.40 -11.48
C ARG A 79 -18.29 9.42 -10.26
N PRO A 80 -18.44 10.58 -9.59
CA PRO A 80 -19.45 10.72 -8.54
C PRO A 80 -20.84 10.29 -9.04
N GLY A 81 -21.49 9.39 -8.30
CA GLY A 81 -22.81 8.84 -8.66
C GLY A 81 -22.78 7.57 -9.52
N GLU A 82 -21.62 7.17 -10.05
CA GLU A 82 -21.48 5.89 -10.77
C GLU A 82 -21.10 4.76 -9.80
N ARG A 83 -21.62 3.55 -10.05
CA ARG A 83 -21.28 2.36 -9.25
C ARG A 83 -19.79 2.03 -9.41
N GLU A 84 -19.10 1.81 -8.31
CA GLU A 84 -17.70 1.38 -8.32
C GLU A 84 -17.51 0.11 -9.15
N ASP A 85 -16.51 0.12 -10.02
CA ASP A 85 -16.04 -1.08 -10.69
C ASP A 85 -15.15 -1.87 -9.74
N HIS A 86 -15.49 -3.12 -9.49
CA HIS A 86 -14.76 -4.02 -8.60
C HIS A 86 -13.73 -4.89 -9.33
N VAL A 87 -13.51 -4.67 -10.63
CA VAL A 87 -12.47 -5.35 -11.40
C VAL A 87 -11.16 -4.55 -11.27
N ALA A 88 -10.15 -5.18 -10.67
CA ALA A 88 -8.80 -4.62 -10.65
C ALA A 88 -8.23 -4.57 -12.07
N VAL A 89 -7.68 -3.42 -12.46
CA VAL A 89 -7.06 -3.22 -13.77
C VAL A 89 -5.55 -3.45 -13.74
N ASP A 90 -4.96 -3.46 -12.54
CA ASP A 90 -3.56 -3.76 -12.30
C ASP A 90 -3.35 -4.20 -10.84
N TRP A 91 -2.22 -4.82 -10.54
CA TRP A 91 -1.86 -5.25 -9.19
C TRP A 91 -0.35 -5.36 -9.00
N LYS A 92 0.12 -5.13 -7.78
CA LYS A 92 1.52 -5.29 -7.38
C LYS A 92 1.61 -5.89 -5.99
N THR A 93 2.35 -6.98 -5.85
CA THR A 93 2.61 -7.60 -4.55
C THR A 93 4.10 -7.52 -4.21
N TYR A 94 4.38 -6.89 -3.08
CA TYR A 94 5.71 -6.78 -2.48
C TYR A 94 5.97 -8.00 -1.59
N VAL A 95 6.19 -9.16 -2.21
CA VAL A 95 6.56 -10.39 -1.49
C VAL A 95 8.06 -10.40 -1.22
N TYR A 96 8.46 -10.36 0.05
CA TYR A 96 9.86 -10.33 0.51
C TYR A 96 10.72 -9.19 -0.09
N SER A 97 10.08 -8.23 -0.74
CA SER A 97 10.72 -7.13 -1.47
C SER A 97 10.39 -5.76 -0.89
N LEU A 98 9.59 -5.69 0.18
CA LEU A 98 9.27 -4.42 0.81
C LEU A 98 10.54 -3.68 1.29
N ALA A 99 11.57 -4.43 1.68
CA ALA A 99 12.87 -3.90 2.12
C ALA A 99 13.65 -3.20 1.01
N SER A 100 13.35 -3.46 -0.26
CA SER A 100 14.03 -2.85 -1.40
C SER A 100 13.42 -1.50 -1.80
N LEU A 101 12.38 -1.04 -1.10
CA LEU A 101 11.80 0.27 -1.31
C LEU A 101 12.64 1.34 -0.62
N ASP A 102 12.74 2.52 -1.25
CA ASP A 102 13.38 3.68 -0.65
C ASP A 102 12.69 4.10 0.67
N CYS A 103 11.37 3.92 0.76
CA CYS A 103 10.56 4.17 1.94
C CYS A 103 9.18 3.50 1.82
N LEU A 104 8.48 3.34 2.94
CA LEU A 104 7.13 2.78 2.97
C LEU A 104 6.12 3.60 2.15
N ALA A 105 6.26 4.92 2.13
CA ALA A 105 5.42 5.81 1.32
C ALA A 105 5.46 5.50 -0.20
N ALA A 106 6.52 4.84 -0.69
CA ALA A 106 6.62 4.41 -2.09
C ALA A 106 5.48 3.44 -2.48
N VAL A 107 4.96 2.64 -1.54
CA VAL A 107 3.80 1.75 -1.78
C VAL A 107 2.59 2.55 -2.28
N ILE A 108 2.36 3.75 -1.76
CA ILE A 108 1.24 4.60 -2.21
C ILE A 108 1.65 5.37 -3.47
N GLU A 109 2.83 6.00 -3.44
CA GLU A 109 3.30 6.90 -4.51
C GLU A 109 3.44 6.21 -5.87
N GLU A 110 3.98 5.00 -5.91
CA GLU A 110 4.18 4.25 -7.15
C GLU A 110 2.84 3.79 -7.76
N ASN A 111 1.85 3.48 -6.92
CA ASN A 111 0.63 2.80 -7.34
C ASN A 111 -0.56 3.74 -7.57
N LEU A 112 -0.58 4.93 -6.94
CA LEU A 112 -1.67 5.90 -7.14
C LEU A 112 -1.63 6.59 -8.53
N GLY A 113 -0.51 6.47 -9.24
CA GLY A 113 -0.22 7.20 -10.49
C GLY A 113 0.13 8.68 -10.25
N ARG A 114 0.97 9.25 -11.11
CA ARG A 114 1.31 10.69 -11.03
C ARG A 114 0.06 11.54 -11.28
N THR A 115 -0.36 12.30 -10.27
CA THR A 115 -1.24 13.46 -10.46
C THR A 115 -0.32 14.56 -10.98
N ARG A 116 -0.39 14.88 -12.28
CA ARG A 116 0.43 15.95 -12.85
C ARG A 116 -0.04 17.28 -12.24
N ARG A 117 0.85 17.97 -11.53
CA ARG A 117 0.72 19.42 -11.29
C ARG A 117 0.76 20.16 -12.62
#